data_AF-A0A952SAT4-F1
#
_entry.id   AF-A0A952SAT4-F1
#
_cell.length_a   1.000
_cell.length_b   1.000
_cell.length_c   1.000
_cell.angle_alpha   90.00
_cell.angle_beta   90.00
_cell.angle_gamma   90.00
#
_symmetry.space_group_name_H-M   'P 1'
#
loop_
_entity.id
_entity.type
_entity.pdbx_description
1 polymer ?
#
loop_
_entity_poly.entity_id
_entity_poly.type
_entity_poly.pdbx_seq_one_letter_code
_entity_poly.pdbx_strand_id
1 'polypeptide(L)'
;MRQGEFYELVRELDERKFSHFSEPQLPLDRLPKKLAQSVTEASKGSVPECVECGVCCGFPQIVPLMNADLPVLDGYWEIESDESATGVVIERVMPRDAETARCTHLRGEFGGSIGCGIYETRPFVCRDFDAGSDRCHEYRRMYGIEPKLTDQEAEFEAARLPRLEAGRISLAVISLDWRSTRTVLSFDDLGPTTTETEQMKITVFLDGDDECGEVIHSYDPTEESWTESDLIGLTMAEAKEIVQAGKLDQ
;
A
#
# COMPACT_ATOMS: atom_id res chain seq x y z
N MET A 1 -4.85 8.20 12.36
CA MET A 1 -4.25 7.20 13.29
C MET A 1 -2.75 7.36 13.21
N ARG A 2 -2.03 7.26 14.33
CA ARG A 2 -0.57 7.43 14.32
C ARG A 2 0.12 6.25 13.60
N GLN A 3 1.23 6.51 12.92
CA GLN A 3 1.94 5.54 12.10
C GLN A 3 2.33 4.29 12.91
N GLY A 4 2.87 4.47 14.11
CA GLY A 4 3.19 3.35 15.00
C GLY A 4 1.96 2.53 15.40
N GLU A 5 0.83 3.18 15.70
CA GLU A 5 -0.43 2.49 16.02
C GLU A 5 -0.94 1.68 14.82
N PHE A 6 -0.82 2.22 13.61
CA PHE A 6 -1.20 1.54 12.39
C PHE A 6 -0.37 0.28 12.14
N TYR A 7 0.95 0.36 12.26
CA TYR A 7 1.81 -0.79 12.03
C TYR A 7 1.63 -1.88 13.09
N GLU A 8 1.36 -1.51 14.35
CA GLU A 8 0.97 -2.49 15.37
C GLU A 8 -0.36 -3.18 15.03
N LEU A 9 -1.37 -2.43 14.57
CA LEU A 9 -2.62 -3.00 14.10
C LEU A 9 -2.38 -3.98 12.93
N VAL A 10 -1.59 -3.59 11.93
CA VAL A 10 -1.27 -4.45 10.78
C VAL A 10 -0.57 -5.73 11.24
N ARG A 11 0.41 -5.63 12.15
CA ARG A 11 1.09 -6.79 12.75
C ARG A 11 0.10 -7.74 13.42
N GLU A 12 -0.83 -7.23 14.22
CA GLU A 12 -1.87 -8.04 14.86
C GLU A 12 -2.82 -8.70 13.84
N LEU A 13 -3.21 -7.99 12.78
CA LEU A 13 -4.04 -8.54 11.71
C LEU A 13 -3.31 -9.66 10.95
N ASP A 14 -2.01 -9.48 10.69
CA ASP A 14 -1.17 -10.49 10.05
C ASP A 14 -0.92 -11.70 10.95
N GLU A 15 -0.72 -11.54 12.26
CA GLU A 15 -0.58 -12.67 13.20
C GLU A 15 -1.84 -13.55 13.25
N ARG A 16 -3.02 -12.94 13.32
CA ARG A 16 -4.31 -13.66 13.28
C ARG A 16 -4.48 -14.43 11.98
N LYS A 17 -3.96 -13.88 10.90
CA LYS A 17 -4.04 -14.42 9.56
C LYS A 17 -3.05 -15.57 9.35
N PHE A 18 -1.76 -15.39 9.62
CA PHE A 18 -0.74 -16.42 9.41
C PHE A 18 -0.92 -17.67 10.29
N SER A 19 -1.67 -17.58 11.40
CA SER A 19 -2.07 -18.79 12.14
C SER A 19 -3.04 -19.70 11.36
N HIS A 20 -3.69 -19.20 10.31
CA HIS A 20 -4.70 -19.91 9.52
C HIS A 20 -4.32 -20.11 8.04
N PHE A 21 -3.25 -19.46 7.55
CA PHE A 21 -2.86 -19.47 6.14
C PHE A 21 -1.41 -19.86 5.96
N SER A 22 -1.08 -20.36 4.76
CA SER A 22 0.31 -20.62 4.43
C SER A 22 1.04 -19.36 3.97
N GLU A 23 2.34 -19.34 4.21
CA GLU A 23 3.24 -18.33 3.66
C GLU A 23 3.22 -18.35 2.11
N PRO A 24 3.55 -17.22 1.47
CA PRO A 24 3.71 -17.16 0.03
C PRO A 24 4.81 -18.14 -0.43
N GLN A 25 4.53 -18.90 -1.50
CA GLN A 25 5.46 -19.85 -2.10
C GLN A 25 6.36 -19.21 -3.16
N LEU A 26 5.93 -18.07 -3.73
CA LEU A 26 6.64 -17.35 -4.78
C LEU A 26 6.80 -15.86 -4.42
N PRO A 27 7.95 -15.23 -4.72
CA PRO A 27 8.19 -13.80 -4.47
C PRO A 27 7.54 -12.93 -5.54
N LEU A 28 6.21 -12.83 -5.51
CA LEU A 28 5.40 -12.13 -6.52
C LEU A 28 5.04 -10.69 -6.13
N ASP A 29 5.42 -10.26 -4.93
CA ASP A 29 5.13 -8.95 -4.33
C ASP A 29 5.60 -7.76 -5.18
N ARG A 30 6.57 -8.00 -6.07
CA ARG A 30 7.15 -6.98 -6.97
C ARG A 30 6.83 -7.22 -8.45
N LEU A 31 6.08 -8.27 -8.76
CA LEU A 31 5.62 -8.54 -10.13
C LEU A 31 4.28 -7.86 -10.42
N PRO A 32 4.00 -7.53 -11.69
CA PRO A 32 2.73 -6.95 -12.06
C PRO A 32 1.55 -7.84 -11.63
N LYS A 33 0.42 -7.21 -11.32
CA LYS A 33 -0.79 -7.87 -10.83
C LYS A 33 -1.73 -8.26 -11.98
N LYS A 34 -1.22 -8.26 -13.21
CA LYS A 34 -1.98 -8.45 -14.45
C LYS A 34 -1.83 -9.84 -15.00
N LEU A 35 -2.94 -10.39 -15.49
CA LEU A 35 -2.97 -11.72 -16.10
C LEU A 35 -2.08 -11.77 -17.35
N ALA A 36 -2.13 -10.72 -18.18
CA ALA A 36 -1.34 -10.66 -19.42
C ALA A 36 0.18 -10.64 -19.20
N GLN A 37 0.64 -10.35 -17.98
CA GLN A 37 2.06 -10.27 -17.60
C GLN A 37 2.47 -11.42 -16.68
N SER A 38 1.54 -12.34 -16.39
CA SER A 38 1.79 -13.50 -15.56
C SER A 38 2.67 -14.52 -16.28
N VAL A 39 3.58 -15.15 -15.54
CA VAL A 39 4.64 -16.00 -16.08
C VAL A 39 4.60 -17.44 -15.54
N THR A 40 3.82 -17.69 -14.48
CA THR A 40 3.74 -19.04 -13.89
C THR A 40 2.88 -19.99 -14.71
N GLU A 41 3.03 -21.30 -14.53
CA GLU A 41 2.13 -22.27 -15.18
C GLU A 41 0.69 -22.16 -14.65
N ALA A 42 0.53 -21.81 -13.36
CA ALA A 42 -0.78 -21.70 -12.73
C ALA A 42 -1.70 -20.69 -13.44
N SER A 43 -1.15 -19.56 -13.89
CA SER A 43 -1.90 -18.51 -14.59
C SER A 43 -2.25 -18.84 -16.05
N LYS A 44 -1.76 -19.95 -16.60
CA LYS A 44 -2.17 -20.45 -17.93
C LYS A 44 -3.49 -21.21 -17.90
N GLY A 45 -4.04 -21.47 -16.71
CA GLY A 45 -5.33 -22.10 -16.52
C GLY A 45 -6.52 -21.21 -16.87
N SER A 46 -7.73 -21.67 -16.56
CA SER A 46 -8.94 -20.85 -16.68
C SER A 46 -8.97 -19.78 -15.60
N VAL A 47 -9.34 -18.56 -15.98
CA VAL A 47 -9.54 -17.45 -15.03
C VAL A 47 -10.67 -17.80 -14.05
N PRO A 48 -10.43 -17.78 -12.73
CA PRO A 48 -11.46 -18.08 -11.74
C PRO A 48 -12.49 -16.96 -11.63
N GLU A 49 -13.73 -17.33 -11.33
CA GLU A 49 -14.79 -16.36 -11.03
C GLU A 49 -14.50 -15.69 -9.68
N CYS A 50 -14.21 -14.38 -9.70
CA CYS A 50 -13.87 -13.65 -8.49
C CYS A 50 -14.98 -13.66 -7.43
N VAL A 51 -16.24 -13.79 -7.84
CA VAL A 51 -17.43 -13.85 -6.97
C VAL A 51 -17.66 -15.23 -6.33
N GLU A 52 -16.78 -16.20 -6.58
CA GLU A 52 -16.80 -17.52 -5.95
C GLU A 52 -15.76 -17.66 -4.82
N CYS A 53 -14.62 -16.94 -4.89
CA CYS A 53 -13.52 -17.10 -3.91
C CYS A 53 -13.15 -15.84 -3.10
N GLY A 54 -12.97 -14.68 -3.75
CA GLY A 54 -12.79 -13.36 -3.10
C GLY A 54 -11.58 -13.21 -2.22
N VAL A 55 -10.66 -14.16 -2.29
CA VAL A 55 -9.47 -14.21 -1.44
C VAL A 55 -8.58 -12.98 -1.56
N CYS A 56 -8.64 -12.27 -2.70
CA CYS A 56 -7.95 -10.99 -2.86
C CYS A 56 -8.46 -9.91 -1.90
N CYS A 57 -9.67 -10.00 -1.36
CA CYS A 57 -10.14 -9.08 -0.32
C CYS A 57 -9.54 -9.39 1.07
N GLY A 58 -8.79 -10.47 1.23
CA GLY A 58 -8.02 -10.77 2.44
C GLY A 58 -6.54 -10.38 2.38
N PHE A 59 -6.03 -9.93 1.21
CA PHE A 59 -4.60 -9.67 0.98
C PHE A 59 -4.35 -8.51 0.01
N PRO A 60 -3.29 -7.72 0.19
CA PRO A 60 -2.43 -7.57 1.39
C PRO A 60 -3.07 -6.68 2.47
N GLN A 61 -2.68 -6.83 3.76
CA GLN A 61 -2.67 -5.79 4.82
C GLN A 61 -3.06 -4.38 4.38
N ILE A 62 -2.07 -3.81 3.71
CA ILE A 62 -1.97 -2.42 3.38
C ILE A 62 -2.36 -2.31 1.91
N VAL A 63 -3.56 -1.79 1.64
CA VAL A 63 -4.02 -1.45 0.30
C VAL A 63 -4.06 0.07 0.23
N PRO A 64 -3.02 0.71 -0.32
CA PRO A 64 -2.95 2.16 -0.39
C PRO A 64 -3.97 2.71 -1.38
N LEU A 65 -4.35 3.97 -1.17
CA LEU A 65 -5.37 4.68 -1.93
C LEU A 65 -4.75 5.92 -2.55
N MET A 66 -4.92 6.03 -3.87
CA MET A 66 -4.51 7.21 -4.61
C MET A 66 -5.50 8.35 -4.34
N ASN A 67 -5.03 9.60 -4.45
CA ASN A 67 -5.90 10.76 -4.25
C ASN A 67 -7.09 10.78 -5.22
N ALA A 68 -6.92 10.30 -6.46
CA ALA A 68 -8.03 10.17 -7.41
C ALA A 68 -9.10 9.14 -7.02
N ASP A 69 -8.80 8.19 -6.13
CA ASP A 69 -9.78 7.22 -5.66
C ASP A 69 -10.66 7.78 -4.53
N LEU A 70 -10.19 8.79 -3.77
CA LEU A 70 -10.89 9.28 -2.58
C LEU A 70 -12.30 9.84 -2.84
N PRO A 71 -12.57 10.61 -3.92
CA PRO A 71 -13.90 11.18 -4.15
C PRO A 71 -15.01 10.15 -4.38
N VAL A 72 -14.66 8.90 -4.70
CA VAL A 72 -15.63 7.82 -5.01
C VAL A 72 -15.71 6.75 -3.91
N LEU A 73 -14.95 6.90 -2.83
CA LEU A 73 -14.92 5.95 -1.71
C LEU A 73 -15.70 6.49 -0.51
N ASP A 74 -16.45 5.60 0.15
CA ASP A 74 -17.27 5.92 1.33
C ASP A 74 -16.51 5.69 2.65
N GLY A 75 -15.19 5.95 2.64
CA GLY A 75 -14.33 5.85 3.82
C GLY A 75 -12.96 5.22 3.57
N TYR A 76 -11.98 5.68 4.35
CA TYR A 76 -10.60 5.20 4.35
C TYR A 76 -9.94 5.51 5.70
N TRP A 77 -8.79 4.89 5.98
CA TRP A 77 -7.95 5.26 7.13
C TRP A 77 -6.86 6.22 6.68
N GLU A 78 -6.70 7.31 7.43
CA GLU A 78 -5.56 8.21 7.30
C GLU A 78 -4.49 7.85 8.35
N ILE A 79 -3.27 7.68 7.85
CA ILE A 79 -2.10 7.39 8.66
C ILE A 79 -1.30 8.67 8.80
N GLU A 80 -1.10 9.11 10.03
CA GLU A 80 -0.39 10.34 10.37
C GLU A 80 1.03 10.00 10.81
N SER A 81 1.99 10.82 10.40
CA SER A 81 3.38 10.70 10.84
C SER A 81 3.48 10.80 12.36
N ASP A 82 4.26 9.90 12.98
CA ASP A 82 4.56 9.97 14.42
C ASP A 82 5.44 11.17 14.77
N GLU A 83 6.22 11.66 13.80
CA GLU A 83 7.17 12.77 14.00
C GLU A 83 6.50 14.14 13.89
N SER A 84 5.31 14.21 13.26
CA SER A 84 4.56 15.45 13.09
C SER A 84 3.76 15.80 14.35
N ALA A 85 3.93 17.03 14.84
CA ALA A 85 3.08 17.62 15.86
C ALA A 85 1.71 18.07 15.31
N THR A 86 1.64 18.40 14.02
CA THR A 86 0.43 18.92 13.37
C THR A 86 -0.48 17.86 12.76
N GLY A 87 -0.08 16.58 12.78
CA GLY A 87 -0.89 15.47 12.27
C GLY A 87 -0.81 15.32 10.75
N VAL A 88 0.39 15.47 10.17
CA VAL A 88 0.60 15.28 8.73
C VAL A 88 0.23 13.86 8.30
N VAL A 89 -0.74 13.74 7.40
CA VAL A 89 -1.12 12.47 6.76
C VAL A 89 -0.06 12.04 5.75
N ILE A 90 0.48 10.85 5.92
CA ILE A 90 1.54 10.25 5.09
C ILE A 90 1.05 9.07 4.26
N GLU A 91 -0.12 8.52 4.56
CA GLU A 91 -0.70 7.42 3.78
C GLU A 91 -2.22 7.35 3.98
N ARG A 92 -2.93 6.86 2.96
CA ARG A 92 -4.35 6.54 3.02
C ARG A 92 -4.56 5.10 2.60
N VAL A 93 -5.24 4.32 3.42
CA VAL A 93 -5.40 2.88 3.18
C VAL A 93 -6.85 2.42 3.28
N MET A 94 -7.18 1.36 2.54
CA MET A 94 -8.46 0.69 2.67
C MET A 94 -8.61 0.06 4.06
N PRO A 95 -9.73 0.34 4.77
CA PRO A 95 -9.98 -0.23 6.09
C PRO A 95 -10.07 -1.75 6.08
N ARG A 96 -9.66 -2.35 7.21
CA ARG A 96 -9.78 -3.78 7.47
C ARG A 96 -10.66 -4.06 8.66
N ASP A 97 -11.45 -5.11 8.53
CA ASP A 97 -12.26 -5.64 9.62
C ASP A 97 -11.33 -6.20 10.71
N ALA A 98 -11.49 -5.72 11.94
CA ALA A 98 -10.57 -6.02 13.04
C ALA A 98 -10.61 -7.49 13.49
N GLU A 99 -11.73 -8.19 13.25
CA GLU A 99 -11.89 -9.59 13.65
C GLU A 99 -11.39 -10.54 12.56
N THR A 100 -11.79 -10.29 11.32
CA THR A 100 -11.53 -11.19 10.19
C THR A 100 -10.27 -10.83 9.40
N ALA A 101 -9.70 -9.64 9.61
CA ALA A 101 -8.58 -9.09 8.85
C ALA A 101 -8.85 -9.00 7.34
N ARG A 102 -10.13 -8.85 6.93
CA ARG A 102 -10.56 -8.72 5.53
C ARG A 102 -10.91 -7.28 5.20
N CYS A 103 -10.99 -6.95 3.91
CA CYS A 103 -11.53 -5.67 3.45
C CYS A 103 -12.95 -5.48 4.01
N THR A 104 -13.23 -4.31 4.60
CA THR A 104 -14.53 -3.98 5.19
C THR A 104 -15.68 -3.94 4.17
N HIS A 105 -15.39 -3.83 2.87
CA HIS A 105 -16.39 -3.89 1.81
C HIS A 105 -16.65 -5.29 1.26
N LEU A 106 -15.92 -6.32 1.74
CA LEU A 106 -16.21 -7.69 1.37
C LEU A 106 -17.56 -8.10 1.98
N ARG A 107 -18.46 -8.60 1.13
CA ARG A 107 -19.73 -9.18 1.52
C ARG A 107 -19.64 -10.70 1.36
N GLY A 108 -20.19 -11.44 2.31
CA GLY A 108 -20.20 -12.90 2.31
C GLY A 108 -18.97 -13.53 2.96
N GLU A 109 -18.84 -14.84 2.81
CA GLU A 109 -17.77 -15.65 3.43
C GLU A 109 -17.01 -16.46 2.39
N PHE A 110 -15.70 -16.65 2.61
CA PHE A 110 -14.87 -17.49 1.76
C PHE A 110 -15.41 -18.92 1.69
N GLY A 111 -15.43 -19.50 0.48
CA GLY A 111 -16.04 -20.80 0.22
C GLY A 111 -17.56 -20.78 0.02
N GLY A 112 -18.20 -19.61 0.18
CA GLY A 112 -19.60 -19.36 -0.15
C GLY A 112 -19.76 -18.27 -1.22
N SER A 113 -20.97 -17.71 -1.33
CA SER A 113 -21.21 -16.55 -2.20
C SER A 113 -20.62 -15.29 -1.60
N ILE A 114 -19.85 -14.57 -2.39
CA ILE A 114 -19.14 -13.35 -1.98
C ILE A 114 -19.37 -12.22 -2.98
N GLY A 115 -19.09 -10.99 -2.55
CA GLY A 115 -19.12 -9.84 -3.45
C GLY A 115 -18.40 -8.63 -2.88
N CYS A 116 -17.93 -7.76 -3.76
CA CYS A 116 -17.37 -6.47 -3.36
C CYS A 116 -18.51 -5.45 -3.25
N GLY A 117 -18.69 -4.85 -2.08
CA GLY A 117 -19.70 -3.82 -1.84
C GLY A 117 -19.44 -2.51 -2.60
N ILE A 118 -18.23 -2.33 -3.11
CA ILE A 118 -17.78 -1.16 -3.88
C ILE A 118 -17.29 -1.55 -5.28
N TYR A 119 -17.80 -2.64 -5.88
CA TYR A 119 -17.23 -3.22 -7.12
C TYR A 119 -17.04 -2.20 -8.25
N GLU A 120 -18.05 -1.33 -8.45
CA GLU A 120 -18.06 -0.28 -9.49
C GLU A 120 -17.16 0.91 -9.16
N THR A 121 -16.92 1.19 -7.87
CA THR A 121 -16.09 2.30 -7.38
C THR A 121 -14.79 1.82 -6.75
N ARG A 122 -14.35 0.60 -7.11
CA ARG A 122 -13.11 -0.01 -6.60
C ARG A 122 -11.94 0.93 -6.86
N PRO A 123 -11.03 1.14 -5.89
CA PRO A 123 -9.85 1.98 -6.10
C PRO A 123 -8.93 1.41 -7.17
N PHE A 124 -8.01 2.23 -7.69
CA PHE A 124 -7.04 1.85 -8.71
C PHE A 124 -6.31 0.57 -8.33
N VAL A 125 -5.81 0.45 -7.09
CA VAL A 125 -5.10 -0.75 -6.63
C VAL A 125 -5.94 -2.03 -6.74
N CYS A 126 -7.27 -1.94 -6.55
CA CYS A 126 -8.18 -3.06 -6.73
C CYS A 126 -8.55 -3.33 -8.20
N ARG A 127 -8.47 -2.33 -9.08
CA ARG A 127 -8.65 -2.45 -10.54
C ARG A 127 -7.38 -2.93 -11.26
N ASP A 128 -6.23 -2.62 -10.68
CA ASP A 128 -4.92 -3.04 -11.19
C ASP A 128 -4.69 -4.56 -10.99
N PHE A 129 -5.44 -5.20 -10.11
CA PHE A 129 -5.40 -6.64 -9.89
C PHE A 129 -6.35 -7.41 -10.82
N ASP A 130 -5.80 -8.37 -11.57
CA ASP A 130 -6.57 -9.28 -12.42
C ASP A 130 -6.81 -10.64 -11.77
N ALA A 131 -8.03 -11.16 -11.93
CA ALA A 131 -8.36 -12.54 -11.65
C ALA A 131 -7.50 -13.49 -12.50
N GLY A 132 -7.00 -14.57 -11.90
CA GLY A 132 -6.16 -15.56 -12.59
C GLY A 132 -4.70 -15.14 -12.80
N SER A 133 -4.31 -13.92 -12.38
CA SER A 133 -2.89 -13.54 -12.37
C SER A 133 -2.08 -14.44 -11.44
N ASP A 134 -0.75 -14.42 -11.58
CA ASP A 134 0.15 -15.17 -10.69
C ASP A 134 -0.14 -14.89 -9.20
N ARG A 135 -0.39 -13.62 -8.83
CA ARG A 135 -0.77 -13.25 -7.46
C ARG A 135 -2.15 -13.77 -7.05
N CYS A 136 -3.10 -13.86 -7.99
CA CYS A 136 -4.41 -14.44 -7.71
C CYS A 136 -4.28 -15.92 -7.31
N HIS A 137 -3.51 -16.69 -8.08
CA HIS A 137 -3.25 -18.09 -7.75
C HIS A 137 -2.45 -18.24 -6.45
N GLU A 138 -1.46 -17.36 -6.21
CA GLU A 138 -0.73 -17.35 -4.93
C GLU A 138 -1.65 -17.14 -3.73
N TYR A 139 -2.52 -16.14 -3.77
CA TYR A 139 -3.50 -15.93 -2.70
C TYR A 139 -4.43 -17.12 -2.54
N ARG A 140 -4.87 -17.75 -3.64
CA ARG A 140 -5.71 -18.96 -3.57
C ARG A 140 -4.99 -20.14 -2.92
N ARG A 141 -3.69 -20.33 -3.19
CA ARG A 141 -2.86 -21.34 -2.51
C ARG A 141 -2.67 -21.02 -1.03
N MET A 142 -2.42 -19.76 -0.68
CA MET A 142 -2.31 -19.32 0.71
C MET A 142 -3.57 -19.62 1.53
N TYR A 143 -4.74 -19.48 0.90
CA TYR A 143 -6.05 -19.82 1.48
C TYR A 143 -6.40 -21.32 1.41
N GLY A 144 -5.57 -22.16 0.77
CA GLY A 144 -5.86 -23.58 0.57
C GLY A 144 -7.02 -23.87 -0.39
N ILE A 145 -7.44 -22.88 -1.19
CA ILE A 145 -8.41 -23.08 -2.28
C ILE A 145 -7.74 -23.83 -3.44
N GLU A 146 -6.45 -23.56 -3.65
CA GLU A 146 -5.61 -24.30 -4.57
C GLU A 146 -4.57 -25.11 -3.82
N PRO A 147 -4.15 -26.27 -4.36
CA PRO A 147 -3.08 -27.04 -3.77
C PRO A 147 -1.78 -26.23 -3.78
N LYS A 148 -0.98 -26.41 -2.72
CA LYS A 148 0.36 -25.85 -2.66
C LYS A 148 1.24 -26.43 -3.76
N LEU A 149 2.17 -25.62 -4.26
CA LEU A 149 3.27 -26.10 -5.07
C LEU A 149 4.16 -27.03 -4.23
N THR A 150 4.71 -28.07 -4.84
CA THR A 150 5.85 -28.80 -4.28
C THR A 150 7.11 -27.92 -4.31
N ASP A 151 8.12 -28.26 -3.51
CA ASP A 151 9.39 -27.50 -3.49
C ASP A 151 10.02 -27.41 -4.89
N GLN A 152 9.95 -28.50 -5.66
CA GLN A 152 10.48 -28.55 -7.03
C GLN A 152 9.70 -27.63 -7.98
N GLU A 153 8.37 -27.58 -7.87
CA GLU A 153 7.55 -26.67 -8.67
C GLU A 153 7.80 -25.22 -8.27
N ALA A 154 7.89 -24.92 -6.97
CA ALA A 154 8.17 -23.58 -6.48
C ALA A 154 9.54 -23.07 -6.96
N GLU A 155 10.60 -23.90 -6.86
CA GLU A 155 11.93 -23.56 -7.38
C GLU A 155 11.91 -23.33 -8.89
N PHE A 156 11.18 -24.17 -9.62
CA PHE A 156 11.06 -24.08 -11.08
C PHE A 156 10.30 -22.82 -11.54
N GLU A 157 9.25 -22.44 -10.84
CA GLU A 157 8.49 -21.21 -11.10
C GLU A 157 9.30 -19.97 -10.70
N ALA A 158 9.93 -20.00 -9.52
CA ALA A 158 10.80 -18.92 -9.06
C ALA A 158 11.93 -18.61 -10.04
N ALA A 159 12.52 -19.63 -10.66
CA ALA A 159 13.56 -19.49 -11.67
C ALA A 159 13.10 -18.79 -12.98
N ARG A 160 11.79 -18.71 -13.24
CA ARG A 160 11.20 -18.04 -14.41
C ARG A 160 10.77 -16.62 -14.14
N LEU A 161 10.68 -16.22 -12.88
CA LEU A 161 10.28 -14.88 -12.54
C LEU A 161 11.27 -13.89 -13.17
N PRO A 162 10.78 -12.82 -13.82
CA PRO A 162 11.66 -11.83 -14.40
C PRO A 162 12.51 -11.22 -13.27
N ARG A 163 13.78 -10.95 -13.58
CA ARG A 163 14.57 -10.11 -12.69
C ARG A 163 13.93 -8.74 -12.67
N LEU A 164 13.68 -8.24 -11.46
CA LEU A 164 13.15 -6.90 -11.27
C LEU A 164 14.08 -5.89 -11.94
N GLU A 165 13.50 -4.92 -12.61
CA GLU A 165 14.25 -3.79 -13.15
C GLU A 165 14.84 -3.02 -11.97
N ALA A 166 16.14 -3.20 -11.72
CA ALA A 166 16.84 -2.44 -10.69
C ALA A 166 16.68 -0.93 -10.95
N GLY A 167 16.54 -0.15 -9.88
CA GLY A 167 16.45 1.32 -9.97
C GLY A 167 15.04 1.90 -10.04
N ARG A 168 14.00 1.10 -9.76
CA ARG A 168 12.67 1.61 -9.39
C ARG A 168 12.57 1.82 -7.88
N ILE A 169 11.70 2.73 -7.45
CA ILE A 169 11.47 3.03 -6.03
C ILE A 169 10.73 1.86 -5.39
N SER A 170 11.38 1.21 -4.42
CA SER A 170 10.85 0.09 -3.63
C SER A 170 10.14 0.54 -2.36
N LEU A 171 10.57 1.68 -1.80
CA LEU A 171 10.04 2.27 -0.58
C LEU A 171 10.17 3.79 -0.65
N ALA A 172 9.17 4.50 -0.13
CA ALA A 172 9.25 5.92 0.17
C ALA A 172 8.88 6.14 1.64
N VAL A 173 9.54 7.10 2.29
CA VAL A 173 9.34 7.45 3.69
C VAL A 173 9.13 8.95 3.79
N ILE A 174 8.01 9.35 4.38
CA ILE A 174 7.73 10.74 4.71
C ILE A 174 8.06 10.96 6.19
N SER A 175 9.06 11.81 6.45
CA SER A 175 9.57 12.09 7.79
C SER A 175 9.75 13.59 8.01
N LEU A 176 9.90 14.00 9.27
CA LEU A 176 10.17 15.38 9.61
C LEU A 176 11.55 15.78 9.07
N ASP A 177 11.58 16.85 8.28
CA ASP A 177 12.84 17.45 7.86
C ASP A 177 13.30 18.46 8.91
N TRP A 178 12.41 19.38 9.26
CA TRP A 178 12.66 20.43 10.23
C TRP A 178 11.38 20.89 10.90
N ARG A 179 11.49 21.33 12.16
CA ARG A 179 10.40 21.96 12.91
C ARG A 179 10.90 23.21 13.62
N SER A 180 10.08 24.25 13.62
CA SER A 180 10.30 25.44 14.44
C SER A 180 9.05 25.85 15.18
N THR A 181 9.28 26.44 16.35
CA THR A 181 8.23 26.99 17.20
C THR A 181 8.50 28.48 17.35
N ARG A 182 7.52 29.31 16.97
CA ARG A 182 7.58 30.76 17.12
C ARG A 182 6.51 31.20 18.10
N THR A 183 6.95 31.72 19.25
CA THR A 183 6.06 32.35 20.23
C THR A 183 6.12 33.86 20.06
N VAL A 184 4.97 34.47 19.75
CA VAL A 184 4.77 35.91 19.72
C VAL A 184 4.09 36.32 21.02
N LEU A 185 4.79 37.11 21.83
CA LEU A 185 4.19 37.74 22.99
C LEU A 185 3.26 38.85 22.50
N SER A 186 1.95 38.70 22.70
CA SER A 186 1.02 39.81 22.47
C SER A 186 1.02 40.73 23.69
N PHE A 187 0.93 42.04 23.43
CA PHE A 187 0.75 43.04 24.49
C PHE A 187 -0.74 43.25 24.85
N ASP A 188 -1.62 42.49 24.20
CA ASP A 188 -3.06 42.52 24.41
C ASP A 188 -3.45 41.43 25.44
N ASP A 189 -4.65 41.50 26.03
CA ASP A 189 -5.13 40.56 27.07
C ASP A 189 -5.32 39.10 26.60
N LEU A 190 -4.92 38.77 25.37
CA LEU A 190 -5.01 37.43 24.78
C LEU A 190 -3.82 36.52 25.09
N GLY A 191 -2.76 37.06 25.72
CA GLY A 191 -1.57 36.29 26.09
C GLY A 191 -0.67 35.95 24.89
N PRO A 192 0.38 35.15 25.10
CA PRO A 192 1.31 34.78 24.03
C PRO A 192 0.66 33.82 23.04
N THR A 193 0.86 34.06 21.75
CA THR A 193 0.45 33.14 20.67
C THR A 193 1.67 32.34 20.21
N THR A 194 1.55 31.02 20.19
CA THR A 194 2.59 30.13 19.67
C THR A 194 2.14 29.53 18.34
N THR A 195 3.01 29.60 17.33
CA THR A 195 2.82 28.96 16.03
C THR A 195 3.93 27.93 15.82
N GLU A 196 3.54 26.72 15.46
CA GLU A 196 4.48 25.67 15.04
C GLU A 196 4.49 25.57 13.52
N THR A 197 5.69 25.44 12.95
CA THR A 197 5.89 25.26 11.51
C THR A 197 6.74 24.01 11.32
N GLU A 198 6.24 23.10 10.50
CA GLU A 198 6.90 21.85 10.15
C GLU A 198 7.27 21.87 8.66
N GLN A 199 8.40 21.26 8.33
CA GLN A 199 8.79 20.91 6.97
C GLN A 199 8.98 19.41 6.96
N MET A 200 8.36 18.75 5.99
CA MET A 200 8.46 17.31 5.80
C MET A 200 9.41 17.04 4.63
N LYS A 201 10.00 15.85 4.60
CA LYS A 201 10.80 15.39 3.47
C LYS A 201 10.35 14.02 3.02
N ILE A 202 10.59 13.76 1.74
CA ILE A 202 10.38 12.47 1.10
C ILE A 202 11.73 11.83 0.82
N THR A 203 11.98 10.69 1.45
CA THR A 203 13.17 9.86 1.21
C THR A 203 12.74 8.60 0.48
N VAL A 204 13.43 8.25 -0.60
CA VAL A 204 13.10 7.09 -1.43
C VAL A 204 14.27 6.12 -1.51
N PHE A 205 13.94 4.84 -1.61
CA PHE A 205 14.87 3.72 -1.68
C PHE A 205 14.63 2.97 -2.98
N LEU A 206 15.71 2.51 -3.62
CA LEU A 206 15.62 1.85 -4.92
C LEU A 206 15.73 0.33 -4.76
N ASP A 207 15.09 -0.41 -5.67
CA ASP A 207 15.21 -1.86 -5.72
C ASP A 207 16.67 -2.30 -5.80
N GLY A 208 17.11 -3.07 -4.79
CA GLY A 208 18.47 -3.58 -4.66
C GLY A 208 19.42 -2.68 -3.86
N ASP A 209 18.94 -1.54 -3.36
CA ASP A 209 19.66 -0.61 -2.49
C ASP A 209 18.71 0.01 -1.44
N ASP A 210 18.46 -0.76 -0.38
CA ASP A 210 17.60 -0.35 0.74
C ASP A 210 18.40 0.37 1.86
N GLU A 211 19.74 0.47 1.73
CA GLU A 211 20.60 1.08 2.76
C GLU A 211 20.82 2.58 2.54
N CYS A 212 20.80 3.05 1.28
CA CYS A 212 21.10 4.43 0.93
C CYS A 212 19.87 5.16 0.36
N GLY A 213 18.99 5.63 1.25
CA GLY A 213 17.85 6.46 0.86
C GLY A 213 18.26 7.83 0.32
N GLU A 214 17.63 8.28 -0.78
CA GLU A 214 17.83 9.60 -1.36
C GLU A 214 16.67 10.53 -0.99
N VAL A 215 16.97 11.72 -0.46
CA VAL A 215 15.95 12.76 -0.25
C VAL A 215 15.66 13.43 -1.59
N ILE A 216 14.43 13.33 -2.06
CA ILE A 216 14.04 13.88 -3.38
C ILE A 216 13.22 15.16 -3.28
N HIS A 217 12.65 15.44 -2.10
CA HIS A 217 11.77 16.58 -1.91
C HIS A 217 11.66 16.96 -0.43
N SER A 218 11.59 18.27 -0.15
CA SER A 218 11.21 18.84 1.15
C SER A 218 10.07 19.84 0.90
N TYR A 219 9.04 19.81 1.75
CA TYR A 219 7.80 20.57 1.53
C TYR A 219 7.14 21.05 2.83
N ASP A 220 6.33 22.10 2.71
CA ASP A 220 5.43 22.56 3.78
C ASP A 220 4.12 21.74 3.74
N PRO A 221 3.80 20.95 4.78
CA PRO A 221 2.60 20.13 4.78
C PRO A 221 1.29 20.94 4.85
N THR A 222 1.36 22.26 5.06
CA THR A 222 0.19 23.16 5.01
C THR A 222 -0.13 23.63 3.59
N GLU A 223 0.86 23.57 2.68
CA GLU A 223 0.72 23.99 1.29
C GLU A 223 0.58 22.77 0.35
N GLU A 224 1.24 21.65 0.68
CA GLU A 224 1.32 20.45 -0.16
C GLU A 224 1.06 19.18 0.65
N SER A 225 0.60 18.12 -0.02
CA SER A 225 0.31 16.82 0.62
C SER A 225 0.77 15.68 -0.26
N TRP A 226 1.44 14.70 0.34
CA TRP A 226 2.03 13.54 -0.32
C TRP A 226 1.68 12.27 0.46
N THR A 227 1.59 11.14 -0.22
CA THR A 227 1.55 9.82 0.40
C THR A 227 2.79 9.01 0.01
N GLU A 228 3.23 8.12 0.90
CA GLU A 228 4.38 7.24 0.62
C GLU A 228 4.15 6.39 -0.64
N SER A 229 2.91 5.92 -0.86
CA SER A 229 2.55 5.12 -2.02
C SER A 229 2.53 5.89 -3.35
N ASP A 230 2.54 7.22 -3.37
CA ASP A 230 2.52 8.03 -4.61
C ASP A 230 3.75 7.78 -5.50
N LEU A 231 4.84 7.28 -4.90
CA LEU A 231 6.14 7.17 -5.58
C LEU A 231 6.57 5.72 -5.84
N ILE A 232 5.87 4.74 -5.28
CA ILE A 232 6.27 3.34 -5.35
C ILE A 232 6.19 2.84 -6.80
N GLY A 233 7.26 2.16 -7.24
CA GLY A 233 7.38 1.62 -8.58
C GLY A 233 7.81 2.63 -9.65
N LEU A 234 7.88 3.93 -9.34
CA LEU A 234 8.41 4.94 -10.25
C LEU A 234 9.93 4.84 -10.35
N THR A 235 10.48 5.32 -11.47
CA THR A 235 11.91 5.60 -11.58
C THR A 235 12.27 6.90 -10.86
N MET A 236 13.56 7.08 -10.58
CA MET A 236 14.04 8.32 -9.95
C MET A 236 13.74 9.59 -10.78
N ALA A 237 13.76 9.47 -12.11
CA ALA A 237 13.46 10.58 -13.00
C ALA A 237 11.97 10.96 -12.92
N GLU A 238 11.08 9.97 -13.00
CA GLU A 238 9.62 10.19 -12.90
C GLU A 238 9.24 10.80 -11.54
N ALA A 239 9.78 10.26 -10.44
CA ALA A 239 9.53 10.79 -9.11
C ALA A 239 9.98 12.25 -8.96
N LYS A 240 11.18 12.58 -9.46
CA LYS A 240 11.69 13.97 -9.44
C LYS A 240 10.87 14.92 -10.30
N GLU A 241 10.35 14.45 -11.43
CA GLU A 241 9.46 15.25 -12.28
C GLU A 241 8.13 15.53 -11.58
N ILE A 242 7.55 14.52 -10.92
CA ILE A 242 6.28 14.62 -10.21
C ILE A 242 6.37 15.59 -9.03
N VAL A 243 7.40 15.47 -8.18
CA VAL A 243 7.58 16.39 -7.04
C VAL A 243 7.89 17.83 -7.50
N GLN A 244 8.56 18.01 -8.65
CA GLN A 244 8.78 19.34 -9.23
C GLN A 244 7.51 19.96 -9.82
N ALA A 245 6.60 19.14 -10.35
CA ALA A 245 5.34 19.60 -10.93
C ALA A 245 4.31 20.05 -9.87
N GLY A 246 4.51 19.76 -8.59
CA GLY A 246 3.66 20.25 -7.49
C GLY A 246 2.30 19.56 -7.34
N LYS A 247 2.08 18.45 -8.05
CA LYS A 247 1.13 17.32 -7.79
C LYS A 247 0.75 16.61 -9.09
N LEU A 248 0.46 15.32 -8.96
CA LEU A 248 -0.32 14.57 -9.95
C LEU A 248 -1.82 14.66 -9.65
N ASP A 249 -2.59 15.09 -10.64
CA ASP A 249 -4.00 14.69 -10.83
C ASP A 249 -4.04 13.24 -11.36
N GLN A 250 -3.52 12.25 -10.61
CA GLN A 250 -3.62 10.82 -10.97
C GLN A 250 -4.30 9.98 -9.89
#